data_AF-A0A811PY48-F1
#
_entry.id   AF-A0A811PY48-F1
#
_cell.length_a   1.000
_cell.length_b   1.000
_cell.length_c   1.000
_cell.angle_alpha   90.00
_cell.angle_beta   90.00
_cell.angle_gamma   90.00
#
_symmetry.space_group_name_H-M   'P 1'
#
loop_
_entity.id
_entity.type
_entity.pdbx_description
1 polymer ?
#
loop_
_entity_poly.entity_id
_entity_poly.type
_entity_poly.pdbx_seq_one_letter_code
_entity_poly.pdbx_strand_id
1 'polypeptide(L)'
;MKRTAQHDAGDDDDNRSARNPSVRVSSGLVAMNQAAAPHNDNDRRRIPRVIRNAVDGAWERPPHHAGYSPAVPVQMAGAHRWARYDDVVAALRSLANSSLLEQEAREHARATIRGLYQHPAPFDTDVRFPEAELFLSVDHGTFGQCMNRILKALLQVEAATKGYLSQRTVTACESFMEAVNYAAGTATLVWPEEPWKPVLYDRAVFEEAFQLAWTDA
;
A
#
# COMPACT_ATOMS: atom_id res chain seq x y z
N MET A 1 -63.02 30.99 30.79
CA MET A 1 -62.16 32.13 30.39
C MET A 1 -61.69 31.90 28.94
N LYS A 2 -61.64 32.98 28.15
CA LYS A 2 -61.55 33.09 26.67
C LYS A 2 -60.24 32.52 26.06
N ARG A 3 -60.26 31.74 24.95
CA ARG A 3 -59.93 32.07 23.51
C ARG A 3 -58.65 32.94 23.34
N THR A 4 -57.70 32.76 22.39
CA THR A 4 -57.74 32.37 20.96
C THR A 4 -56.30 32.24 20.40
N ALA A 5 -56.18 31.75 19.16
CA ALA A 5 -54.98 31.48 18.33
C ALA A 5 -54.45 32.66 17.48
N GLN A 6 -53.41 32.36 16.67
CA GLN A 6 -52.97 32.97 15.38
C GLN A 6 -52.12 34.27 15.42
N HIS A 7 -50.89 34.27 14.86
CA HIS A 7 -50.44 34.51 13.44
C HIS A 7 -50.46 35.99 13.01
N ASP A 8 -49.28 36.56 12.67
CA ASP A 8 -48.97 37.42 11.49
C ASP A 8 -47.53 37.98 11.63
N ALA A 9 -46.61 37.80 10.65
CA ALA A 9 -46.33 38.64 9.46
C ALA A 9 -45.51 39.91 9.81
N GLY A 10 -44.53 40.39 9.03
CA GLY A 10 -43.99 40.09 7.70
C GLY A 10 -42.55 40.64 7.63
N ASP A 11 -41.75 40.27 6.61
CA ASP A 11 -41.47 41.06 5.39
C ASP A 11 -40.73 42.39 5.69
N ASP A 12 -39.73 42.85 4.96
CA ASP A 12 -39.09 42.45 3.72
C ASP A 12 -37.83 43.33 3.57
N ASP A 13 -37.04 43.02 2.55
CA ASP A 13 -36.40 43.96 1.62
C ASP A 13 -34.87 43.94 1.46
N ASP A 14 -34.57 43.53 0.24
CA ASP A 14 -33.33 43.49 -0.51
C ASP A 14 -32.70 44.87 -0.78
N ASN A 15 -31.52 44.78 -1.41
CA ASN A 15 -31.17 45.57 -2.60
C ASN A 15 -30.33 46.85 -2.36
N ARG A 16 -29.05 46.83 -2.76
CA ARG A 16 -28.62 47.37 -4.08
C ARG A 16 -27.11 47.59 -4.16
N SER A 17 -26.57 46.96 -5.19
CA SER A 17 -25.32 47.32 -5.86
C SER A 17 -25.42 48.69 -6.53
N ALA A 18 -24.34 49.48 -6.49
CA ALA A 18 -23.82 50.36 -7.56
C ALA A 18 -23.19 51.64 -7.01
N ARG A 19 -21.89 51.84 -7.28
CA ARG A 19 -21.38 53.00 -8.06
C ARG A 19 -19.85 53.04 -8.10
N ASN A 20 -19.30 52.82 -9.30
CA ASN A 20 -18.02 53.38 -9.71
C ASN A 20 -18.09 54.91 -9.78
N PRO A 21 -16.93 55.59 -9.70
CA PRO A 21 -16.60 56.50 -10.78
C PRO A 21 -15.16 56.31 -11.31
N SER A 22 -15.02 56.66 -12.58
CA SER A 22 -13.84 56.55 -13.43
C SER A 22 -12.91 57.76 -13.28
N VAL A 23 -11.80 57.72 -14.05
CA VAL A 23 -10.90 58.81 -14.49
C VAL A 23 -9.57 58.96 -13.72
N ARG A 24 -8.47 58.49 -14.32
CA ARG A 24 -7.49 59.33 -15.03
C ARG A 24 -6.49 58.49 -15.83
N VAL A 25 -6.42 58.78 -17.13
CA VAL A 25 -5.31 58.48 -18.03
C VAL A 25 -4.31 59.62 -17.92
N SER A 26 -3.01 59.32 -17.83
CA SER A 26 -1.95 60.20 -18.32
C SER A 26 -0.66 59.42 -18.61
N SER A 27 -0.04 59.84 -19.71
CA SER A 27 1.01 59.21 -20.50
C SER A 27 2.39 59.01 -19.86
N GLY A 28 3.09 57.98 -20.37
CA GLY A 28 4.47 58.08 -20.85
C GLY A 28 5.59 57.61 -19.91
N LEU A 29 6.25 56.49 -20.25
CA LEU A 29 7.68 56.46 -20.62
C LEU A 29 8.12 55.01 -20.91
N VAL A 30 8.87 54.83 -22.00
CA VAL A 30 9.70 53.66 -22.27
C VAL A 30 10.99 53.80 -21.46
N ALA A 31 11.38 52.78 -20.69
CA ALA A 31 12.78 52.49 -20.41
C ALA A 31 12.93 51.07 -19.83
N MET A 32 13.87 50.34 -20.43
CA MET A 32 14.29 48.98 -20.11
C MET A 32 15.02 48.88 -18.76
N ASN A 33 14.86 47.70 -18.17
CA ASN A 33 15.82 46.90 -17.42
C ASN A 33 16.22 47.27 -15.97
N GLN A 34 16.19 46.18 -15.20
CA GLN A 34 17.05 45.83 -14.06
C GLN A 34 16.57 46.27 -12.67
N ALA A 35 15.66 45.46 -12.11
CA ALA A 35 15.46 45.35 -10.66
C ALA A 35 15.99 44.00 -10.17
N ALA A 36 16.75 44.07 -9.09
CA ALA A 36 17.28 42.96 -8.32
C ALA A 36 16.17 42.14 -7.63
N ALA A 37 16.47 40.86 -7.38
CA ALA A 37 15.70 39.83 -6.69
C ALA A 37 15.33 40.26 -5.22
N PRO A 38 14.40 39.61 -4.47
CA PRO A 38 14.38 38.14 -4.28
C PRO A 38 13.00 37.47 -4.02
N HIS A 39 12.80 36.25 -4.51
CA HIS A 39 12.03 35.29 -3.71
C HIS A 39 12.42 33.84 -4.00
N ASN A 40 12.66 33.16 -2.89
CA ASN A 40 13.00 31.76 -2.69
C ASN A 40 11.78 30.90 -3.02
N ASP A 41 11.90 29.87 -3.87
CA ASP A 41 11.06 28.69 -3.65
C ASP A 41 11.61 27.41 -4.31
N ASN A 42 11.68 26.40 -3.45
CA ASN A 42 12.23 25.07 -3.66
C ASN A 42 11.31 24.17 -4.50
N ASP A 43 11.02 24.52 -5.76
CA ASP A 43 10.24 23.65 -6.64
C ASP A 43 11.12 22.76 -7.53
N ARG A 44 12.07 22.06 -6.91
CA ARG A 44 12.76 20.93 -7.55
C ARG A 44 11.77 19.75 -7.62
N ARG A 45 10.93 19.76 -8.64
CA ARG A 45 10.21 18.56 -9.10
C ARG A 45 11.22 17.44 -9.28
N ARG A 46 11.24 16.48 -8.35
CA ARG A 46 12.03 15.25 -8.48
C ARG A 46 11.39 14.40 -9.57
N ILE A 47 11.75 14.65 -10.82
CA ILE A 47 11.48 13.73 -11.91
C ILE A 47 12.38 12.50 -11.68
N PRO A 48 11.83 11.27 -11.53
CA PRO A 48 12.65 10.08 -11.52
C PRO A 48 13.47 10.03 -12.81
N ARG A 49 14.80 10.06 -12.72
CA ARG A 49 15.67 9.93 -13.90
C ARG A 49 15.62 8.47 -14.35
N VAL A 50 14.87 8.19 -15.41
CA VAL A 50 14.96 6.92 -16.14
C VAL A 50 16.31 6.91 -16.84
N ILE A 51 17.25 6.10 -16.35
CA ILE A 51 18.49 5.82 -17.08
C ILE A 51 18.13 4.83 -18.18
N ARG A 52 17.89 5.34 -19.40
CA ARG A 52 17.94 4.51 -20.61
C ARG A 52 19.41 4.26 -20.92
N ASN A 53 19.91 3.08 -20.57
CA ASN A 53 21.19 2.64 -21.11
C ASN A 53 21.06 2.49 -22.63
N ALA A 54 22.06 3.03 -23.33
CA ALA A 54 22.14 3.13 -24.76
C ALA A 54 22.06 1.76 -25.43
N VAL A 55 21.23 1.71 -26.47
CA VAL A 55 21.31 0.72 -27.55
C VAL A 55 22.60 1.00 -28.29
N ASP A 56 23.59 0.12 -28.16
CA ASP A 56 24.63 -0.14 -29.17
C ASP A 56 25.29 -1.48 -28.82
N GLY A 57 24.90 -2.54 -29.55
CA GLY A 57 25.46 -3.90 -29.40
C GLY A 57 24.54 -5.08 -29.74
N ALA A 58 23.33 -4.85 -30.26
CA ALA A 58 22.35 -5.93 -30.43
C ALA A 58 22.46 -6.67 -31.79
N TRP A 59 23.44 -7.55 -31.96
CA TRP A 59 23.30 -8.72 -32.85
C TRP A 59 23.98 -10.00 -32.35
N GLU A 60 24.64 -10.00 -31.20
CA GLU A 60 24.96 -11.25 -30.52
C GLU A 60 23.73 -11.68 -29.72
N ARG A 61 23.05 -12.72 -30.21
CA ARG A 61 22.05 -13.45 -29.42
C ARG A 61 22.78 -13.86 -28.12
N PRO A 62 22.41 -13.34 -26.95
CA PRO A 62 23.09 -13.70 -25.71
C PRO A 62 23.06 -15.22 -25.58
N PRO A 63 24.06 -15.84 -24.94
CA PRO A 63 24.04 -17.28 -24.70
C PRO A 63 22.66 -17.65 -24.17
N HIS A 64 22.08 -18.74 -24.68
CA HIS A 64 20.86 -19.29 -24.11
C HIS A 64 21.21 -19.71 -22.67
N HIS A 65 21.03 -18.78 -21.73
CA HIS A 65 21.23 -19.06 -20.32
C HIS A 65 20.04 -19.92 -19.91
N ALA A 66 20.31 -21.18 -19.57
CA ALA A 66 19.33 -22.03 -18.93
C ALA A 66 18.83 -21.32 -17.66
N GLY A 67 17.53 -21.43 -17.39
CA GLY A 67 16.87 -20.76 -16.27
C GLY A 67 15.82 -19.74 -16.67
N TYR A 68 15.45 -18.87 -15.73
CA TYR A 68 14.46 -17.82 -15.93
C TYR A 68 15.01 -16.62 -16.70
N SER A 69 14.21 -16.12 -17.63
CA SER A 69 14.45 -14.89 -18.37
C SER A 69 13.12 -14.16 -18.64
N PRO A 70 13.10 -12.84 -18.85
CA PRO A 70 14.22 -11.89 -18.80
C PRO A 70 14.67 -11.54 -17.36
N ALA A 71 15.91 -11.06 -17.19
CA ALA A 71 16.50 -10.81 -15.87
C ALA A 71 15.79 -9.72 -15.04
N VAL A 72 15.22 -8.68 -15.67
CA VAL A 72 14.54 -7.60 -14.94
C VAL A 72 13.27 -8.11 -14.25
N PRO A 73 12.36 -8.83 -14.93
CA PRO A 73 11.24 -9.46 -14.22
C PRO A 73 11.65 -10.48 -13.14
N VAL A 74 12.77 -11.21 -13.31
CA VAL A 74 13.31 -12.09 -12.25
C VAL A 74 13.65 -11.27 -11.00
N GLN A 75 14.32 -10.13 -11.16
CA GLN A 75 14.65 -9.24 -10.05
C GLN A 75 13.39 -8.63 -9.40
N MET A 76 12.39 -8.26 -10.21
CA MET A 76 11.12 -7.74 -9.70
C MET A 76 10.38 -8.77 -8.86
N ALA A 77 10.27 -10.00 -9.36
CA ALA A 77 9.70 -11.12 -8.62
C ALA A 77 10.50 -11.42 -7.34
N GLY A 78 11.84 -11.34 -7.41
CA GLY A 78 12.73 -11.59 -6.27
C GLY A 78 12.68 -10.52 -5.18
N ALA A 79 12.15 -9.33 -5.50
CA ALA A 79 11.97 -8.25 -4.53
C ALA A 79 10.78 -8.49 -3.57
N HIS A 80 9.85 -9.38 -3.94
CA HIS A 80 8.71 -9.74 -3.11
C HIS A 80 9.14 -10.62 -1.94
N ARG A 81 8.37 -10.56 -0.85
CA ARG A 81 8.48 -11.49 0.28
C ARG A 81 7.49 -12.62 0.08
N TRP A 82 8.02 -13.81 -0.17
CA TRP A 82 7.24 -15.00 -0.47
C TRP A 82 7.02 -15.82 0.79
N ALA A 83 5.82 -16.33 1.00
CA ALA A 83 5.54 -17.35 2.00
C ALA A 83 4.62 -18.41 1.40
N ARG A 84 4.77 -19.66 1.84
CA ARG A 84 3.85 -20.72 1.46
C ARG A 84 2.47 -20.41 2.00
N TYR A 85 1.45 -20.78 1.24
CA TYR A 85 0.06 -20.61 1.64
C TYR A 85 -0.25 -21.24 3.00
N ASP A 86 0.24 -22.46 3.23
CA ASP A 86 0.03 -23.19 4.49
C ASP A 86 0.65 -22.46 5.69
N ASP A 87 1.85 -21.89 5.52
CA ASP A 87 2.55 -21.13 6.55
C ASP A 87 1.78 -19.85 6.89
N VAL A 88 1.24 -19.16 5.87
CA VAL A 88 0.38 -18.00 6.06
C VAL A 88 -0.88 -18.36 6.83
N VAL A 89 -1.58 -19.44 6.43
CA VAL A 89 -2.79 -19.89 7.11
C VAL A 89 -2.50 -20.31 8.56
N ALA A 90 -1.39 -21.02 8.80
CA ALA A 90 -0.95 -21.40 10.13
C ALA A 90 -0.62 -20.18 11.00
N ALA A 91 0.09 -19.20 10.44
CA ALA A 91 0.42 -17.96 11.13
C ALA A 91 -0.84 -17.15 11.47
N LEU A 92 -1.75 -16.93 10.53
CA LEU A 92 -3.00 -16.21 10.78
C LEU A 92 -3.86 -16.90 11.84
N ARG A 93 -3.93 -18.24 11.82
CA ARG A 93 -4.60 -19.02 12.87
C ARG A 93 -3.91 -18.85 14.22
N SER A 94 -2.58 -18.85 14.28
CA SER A 94 -1.85 -18.60 15.52
C SER A 94 -2.13 -17.20 16.06
N LEU A 95 -2.15 -16.18 15.19
CA LEU A 95 -2.40 -14.79 15.58
C LEU A 95 -3.85 -14.59 16.08
N ALA A 96 -4.82 -15.23 15.45
CA ALA A 96 -6.23 -15.15 15.85
C ALA A 96 -6.49 -15.71 17.26
N ASN A 97 -5.64 -16.62 17.73
CA ASN A 97 -5.74 -17.25 19.05
C ASN A 97 -4.85 -16.58 20.12
N SER A 98 -4.18 -15.47 19.81
CA SER A 98 -3.26 -14.79 20.73
C SER A 98 -3.96 -13.78 21.63
N SER A 99 -3.78 -13.89 22.95
CA SER A 99 -4.21 -12.88 23.93
C SER A 99 -3.15 -11.77 24.06
N LEU A 100 -3.26 -10.70 23.28
CA LEU A 100 -2.25 -9.63 23.26
C LEU A 100 -2.18 -8.76 24.53
N LEU A 101 -2.96 -9.08 25.57
CA LEU A 101 -2.84 -8.47 26.89
C LEU A 101 -1.51 -8.87 27.56
N GLU A 102 -1.00 -10.07 27.24
CA GLU A 102 0.23 -10.61 27.79
C GLU A 102 1.45 -10.22 26.94
N GLN A 103 2.58 -9.95 27.61
CA GLN A 103 3.82 -9.58 26.91
C GLN A 103 4.33 -10.73 26.02
N GLU A 104 4.28 -11.96 26.51
CA GLU A 104 4.71 -13.15 25.76
C GLU A 104 3.90 -13.34 24.48
N ALA A 105 2.58 -13.14 24.55
CA ALA A 105 1.72 -13.22 23.36
C ALA A 105 2.03 -12.13 22.32
N ARG A 106 2.39 -10.91 22.77
CA ARG A 106 2.84 -9.84 21.85
C ARG A 106 4.18 -10.18 21.18
N GLU A 107 5.12 -10.75 21.94
CA GLU A 107 6.40 -11.21 21.40
C GLU A 107 6.22 -12.37 20.43
N HIS A 108 5.36 -13.33 20.75
CA HIS A 108 4.98 -14.43 19.86
C HIS A 108 4.33 -13.92 18.57
N ALA A 109 3.39 -12.97 18.68
CA ALA A 109 2.76 -12.36 17.52
C ALA A 109 3.80 -11.66 16.62
N ARG A 110 4.72 -10.91 17.22
CA ARG A 110 5.83 -10.27 16.49
C ARG A 110 6.73 -11.29 15.81
N ALA A 111 7.10 -12.36 16.50
CA ALA A 111 7.93 -13.42 15.96
C ALA A 111 7.24 -14.15 14.80
N THR A 112 5.94 -14.43 14.95
CA THR A 112 5.09 -15.07 13.93
C THR A 112 5.03 -14.21 12.67
N ILE A 113 4.72 -12.91 12.81
CA ILE A 113 4.67 -12.00 11.66
C ILE A 113 6.06 -11.89 11.01
N ARG A 114 7.12 -11.73 11.81
CA ARG A 114 8.50 -11.66 11.29
C ARG A 114 8.87 -12.92 10.50
N GLY A 115 8.48 -14.10 10.98
CA GLY A 115 8.72 -15.38 10.30
C GLY A 115 8.20 -15.38 8.86
N LEU A 116 7.00 -14.85 8.64
CA LEU A 116 6.41 -14.74 7.30
C LEU A 116 7.24 -13.91 6.31
N TYR A 117 8.00 -12.93 6.79
CA TYR A 117 8.88 -12.09 5.94
C TYR A 117 10.28 -12.68 5.73
N GLN A 118 10.61 -13.76 6.42
CA GLN A 118 11.95 -14.37 6.43
C GLN A 118 12.05 -15.66 5.61
N HIS A 119 10.96 -16.13 5.02
CA HIS A 119 11.00 -17.27 4.11
C HIS A 119 11.86 -16.96 2.88
N PRO A 120 12.65 -17.94 2.39
CA PRO A 120 13.41 -17.78 1.16
C PRO A 120 12.46 -17.65 -0.03
N ALA A 121 12.91 -16.97 -1.09
CA ALA A 121 12.19 -16.98 -2.36
C ALA A 121 12.12 -18.43 -2.89
N PRO A 122 10.97 -18.87 -3.43
CA PRO A 122 10.79 -20.24 -3.91
C PRO A 122 11.41 -20.49 -5.29
N PHE A 123 12.19 -19.54 -5.81
CA PHE A 123 12.82 -19.59 -7.12
C PHE A 123 14.10 -18.76 -7.10
N ASP A 124 14.94 -18.97 -8.11
CA ASP A 124 16.09 -18.13 -8.47
C ASP A 124 16.25 -18.17 -10.00
N THR A 125 17.25 -17.47 -10.53
CA THR A 125 17.58 -17.46 -11.97
C THR A 125 17.76 -18.87 -12.50
N ASP A 126 18.38 -19.77 -11.74
CA ASP A 126 18.67 -21.16 -12.07
C ASP A 126 17.78 -22.18 -11.32
N VAL A 127 16.79 -21.72 -10.54
CA VAL A 127 15.86 -22.56 -9.78
C VAL A 127 14.43 -22.22 -10.17
N ARG A 128 13.74 -23.14 -10.86
CA ARG A 128 12.36 -22.95 -11.30
C ARG A 128 11.40 -22.94 -10.12
N PHE A 129 10.36 -22.12 -10.21
CA PHE A 129 9.29 -22.06 -9.22
C PHE A 129 8.62 -23.44 -9.05
N PRO A 130 8.31 -23.89 -7.82
CA PRO A 130 7.74 -25.20 -7.55
C PRO A 130 6.32 -25.34 -8.12
N GLU A 131 5.98 -26.53 -8.62
CA GLU A 131 4.66 -26.81 -9.21
C GLU A 131 3.59 -27.21 -8.18
N ALA A 132 4.02 -27.92 -7.13
CA ALA A 132 3.11 -28.59 -6.20
C ALA A 132 2.71 -27.72 -4.99
N GLU A 133 3.20 -26.49 -4.91
CA GLU A 133 3.03 -25.61 -3.75
C GLU A 133 2.48 -24.25 -4.18
N LEU A 134 1.63 -23.68 -3.33
CA LEU A 134 1.06 -22.35 -3.52
C LEU A 134 1.77 -21.33 -2.63
N PHE A 135 2.06 -20.17 -3.20
CA PHE A 135 2.70 -19.07 -2.49
C PHE A 135 1.89 -17.79 -2.54
N LEU A 136 2.16 -16.94 -1.55
CA LEU A 136 1.65 -15.58 -1.45
C LEU A 136 2.82 -14.61 -1.35
N SER A 137 2.67 -13.44 -1.95
CA SER A 137 3.49 -12.29 -1.58
C SER A 137 2.88 -11.62 -0.33
N VAL A 138 3.65 -11.58 0.76
CA VAL A 138 3.20 -11.06 2.06
C VAL A 138 3.36 -9.55 2.21
N ASP A 139 4.04 -8.91 1.25
CA ASP A 139 4.38 -7.48 1.28
C ASP A 139 3.78 -6.68 0.11
N HIS A 140 3.30 -7.35 -0.96
CA HIS A 140 2.69 -6.70 -2.12
C HIS A 140 1.20 -7.01 -2.27
N GLY A 141 0.54 -6.24 -3.14
CA GLY A 141 -0.87 -6.44 -3.50
C GLY A 141 -1.83 -6.32 -2.34
N THR A 142 -3.02 -6.93 -2.49
CA THR A 142 -4.07 -6.89 -1.48
C THR A 142 -3.65 -7.57 -0.17
N PHE A 143 -2.91 -8.68 -0.25
CA PHE A 143 -2.47 -9.37 0.96
C PHE A 143 -1.43 -8.56 1.75
N GLY A 144 -0.48 -7.91 1.07
CA GLY A 144 0.46 -6.99 1.69
C GLY A 144 -0.23 -5.83 2.43
N GLN A 145 -1.37 -5.34 1.93
CA GLN A 145 -2.17 -4.36 2.65
C GLN A 145 -2.77 -4.93 3.95
N CYS A 146 -3.21 -6.20 3.93
CA CYS A 146 -3.72 -6.89 5.11
C CYS A 146 -2.61 -7.06 6.17
N MET A 147 -1.43 -7.52 5.76
CA MET A 147 -0.28 -7.67 6.65
C MET A 147 0.15 -6.34 7.28
N ASN A 148 0.12 -5.25 6.50
CA ASN A 148 0.36 -3.91 7.01
C ASN A 148 -0.68 -3.46 8.06
N ARG A 149 -1.96 -3.84 7.91
CA ARG A 149 -2.99 -3.55 8.93
C ARG A 149 -2.72 -4.30 10.23
N ILE A 150 -2.36 -5.58 10.15
CA ILE A 150 -1.99 -6.40 11.32
C ILE A 150 -0.80 -5.77 12.05
N LEU A 151 0.27 -5.41 11.32
CA LEU A 151 1.47 -4.77 11.89
C LEU A 151 1.12 -3.46 12.61
N LYS A 152 0.30 -2.60 11.99
CA LYS A 152 -0.14 -1.34 12.60
C LYS A 152 -0.96 -1.58 13.87
N ALA A 153 -1.88 -2.55 13.84
CA ALA A 153 -2.69 -2.88 15.02
C ALA A 153 -1.83 -3.43 16.16
N LEU A 154 -0.84 -4.28 15.87
CA LEU A 154 0.09 -4.78 16.90
C LEU A 154 0.90 -3.64 17.54
N LEU A 155 1.39 -2.69 16.74
CA LEU A 155 2.07 -1.50 17.26
C LEU A 155 1.17 -0.64 18.14
N GLN A 156 -0.12 -0.53 17.79
CA GLN A 156 -1.10 0.19 18.61
C GLN A 156 -1.33 -0.50 19.96
N VAL A 157 -1.42 -1.85 19.97
CA VAL A 157 -1.53 -2.63 21.21
C VAL A 157 -0.31 -2.39 22.09
N GLU A 158 0.90 -2.52 21.55
CA GLU A 158 2.14 -2.31 22.29
C GLU A 158 2.29 -0.90 22.85
N ALA A 159 1.79 0.11 22.13
CA ALA A 159 1.75 1.49 22.61
C ALA A 159 0.73 1.68 23.73
N ALA A 160 -0.42 1.00 23.66
CA ALA A 160 -1.49 1.10 24.65
C ALA A 160 -1.16 0.37 25.96
N THR A 161 -0.43 -0.75 25.89
CA THR A 161 -0.08 -1.60 27.05
C THR A 161 1.05 -1.05 27.91
N LYS A 162 1.64 0.10 27.57
CA LYS A 162 2.64 0.79 28.40
C LYS A 162 2.06 1.48 29.64
N GLY A 163 0.74 1.46 29.83
CA GLY A 163 0.03 2.00 30.99
C GLY A 163 -0.91 0.98 31.63
N TYR A 164 -1.77 1.43 32.55
CA TYR A 164 -2.83 0.59 33.10
C TYR A 164 -3.80 0.11 32.01
N LEU A 165 -4.39 -1.08 32.20
CA LEU A 165 -5.46 -1.61 31.36
C LEU A 165 -6.54 -0.55 31.20
N SER A 166 -6.65 -0.03 29.99
CA SER A 166 -7.50 1.09 29.63
C SER A 166 -8.36 0.71 28.44
N GLN A 167 -9.47 1.43 28.24
CA GLN A 167 -10.32 1.28 27.06
C GLN A 167 -9.51 1.28 25.75
N ARG A 168 -8.44 2.07 25.69
CA ARG A 168 -7.51 2.12 24.57
C ARG A 168 -6.84 0.78 24.26
N THR A 169 -6.51 -0.02 25.29
CA THR A 169 -5.91 -1.34 25.12
C THR A 169 -6.90 -2.33 24.53
N VAL A 170 -8.15 -2.30 25.02
CA VAL A 170 -9.24 -3.15 24.51
C VAL A 170 -9.50 -2.84 23.03
N THR A 171 -9.68 -1.56 22.68
CA THR A 171 -9.90 -1.13 21.29
C THR A 171 -8.74 -1.50 20.36
N ALA A 172 -7.49 -1.42 20.85
CA ALA A 172 -6.33 -1.85 20.05
C ALA A 172 -6.32 -3.37 19.82
N CYS A 173 -6.70 -4.17 20.83
CA CYS A 173 -6.82 -5.62 20.68
C CYS A 173 -7.95 -6.01 19.71
N GLU A 174 -9.10 -5.33 19.80
CA GLU A 174 -10.21 -5.50 18.84
C GLU A 174 -9.78 -5.18 17.41
N SER A 175 -9.08 -4.06 17.22
CA SER A 175 -8.53 -3.66 15.91
C SER A 175 -7.55 -4.69 15.36
N PHE A 176 -6.76 -5.31 16.22
CA PHE A 176 -5.85 -6.39 15.83
C PHE A 176 -6.61 -7.65 15.41
N MET A 177 -7.59 -8.09 16.19
CA MET A 177 -8.42 -9.24 15.85
C MET A 177 -9.19 -9.02 14.54
N GLU A 178 -9.75 -7.83 14.33
CA GLU A 178 -10.41 -7.46 13.08
C GLU A 178 -9.43 -7.52 11.89
N ALA A 179 -8.22 -6.99 12.04
CA ALA A 179 -7.20 -7.05 10.99
C ALA A 179 -6.79 -8.49 10.66
N VAL A 180 -6.62 -9.35 11.66
CA VAL A 180 -6.30 -10.77 11.46
C VAL A 180 -7.46 -11.51 10.79
N ASN A 181 -8.70 -11.29 11.23
CA ASN A 181 -9.88 -11.91 10.63
C ASN A 181 -10.08 -11.46 9.17
N TYR A 182 -9.87 -10.18 8.89
CA TYR A 182 -9.91 -9.66 7.52
C TYR A 182 -8.83 -10.31 6.65
N ALA A 183 -7.61 -10.44 7.15
CA ALA A 183 -6.52 -11.10 6.43
C ALA A 183 -6.82 -12.60 6.19
N ALA A 184 -7.36 -13.29 7.18
CA ALA A 184 -7.77 -14.70 7.08
C ALA A 184 -8.88 -14.88 6.05
N GLY A 185 -9.92 -14.04 6.08
CA GLY A 185 -10.95 -14.04 5.04
C GLY A 185 -10.36 -13.78 3.65
N THR A 186 -9.50 -12.77 3.53
CA THR A 186 -8.82 -12.43 2.28
C THR A 186 -7.98 -13.59 1.74
N ALA A 187 -7.25 -14.32 2.59
CA ALA A 187 -6.43 -15.46 2.20
C ALA A 187 -7.23 -16.75 1.93
N THR A 188 -8.48 -16.88 2.41
CA THR A 188 -9.26 -18.12 2.31
C THR A 188 -10.45 -18.03 1.34
N LEU A 189 -10.69 -16.88 0.71
CA LEU A 189 -11.76 -16.72 -0.28
C LEU A 189 -11.36 -17.33 -1.64
N VAL A 190 -11.71 -18.61 -1.85
CA VAL A 190 -11.38 -19.45 -3.04
C VAL A 190 -12.37 -19.29 -4.23
N TRP A 191 -13.20 -18.25 -4.30
CA TRP A 191 -14.20 -18.08 -5.39
C TRP A 191 -13.75 -17.02 -6.41
N PRO A 192 -14.37 -16.86 -7.61
CA PRO A 192 -13.68 -16.44 -8.85
C PRO A 192 -13.03 -15.05 -8.79
N GLU A 193 -12.13 -14.82 -9.75
CA GLU A 193 -11.26 -13.66 -9.94
C GLU A 193 -11.94 -12.32 -9.67
N GLU A 194 -11.87 -11.90 -8.42
CA GLU A 194 -12.29 -10.57 -8.02
C GLU A 194 -11.02 -9.73 -7.88
N PRO A 195 -11.00 -8.49 -8.41
CA PRO A 195 -9.80 -7.66 -8.45
C PRO A 195 -9.27 -7.27 -7.05
N TRP A 196 -10.04 -7.51 -5.99
CA TRP A 196 -9.64 -7.31 -4.59
C TRP A 196 -9.07 -8.57 -3.92
N LYS A 197 -9.02 -9.72 -4.58
CA LYS A 197 -8.46 -10.94 -3.99
C LYS A 197 -6.93 -10.96 -4.06
N PRO A 198 -6.27 -11.60 -3.09
CA PRO A 198 -4.85 -11.81 -3.17
C PRO A 198 -4.56 -12.87 -4.23
N VAL A 199 -3.48 -12.68 -4.99
CA VAL A 199 -3.05 -13.66 -5.99
C VAL A 199 -2.34 -14.80 -5.28
N LEU A 200 -2.84 -16.02 -5.47
CA LEU A 200 -2.11 -17.24 -5.12
C LEU A 200 -1.27 -17.65 -6.32
N TYR A 201 0.03 -17.83 -6.08
CA TYR A 201 0.98 -18.17 -7.11
C TYR A 201 1.29 -19.66 -7.05
N ASP A 202 0.77 -20.40 -8.04
CA ASP A 202 1.45 -21.59 -8.53
C ASP A 202 2.49 -21.19 -9.58
N ARG A 203 3.21 -22.17 -10.14
CA ARG A 203 4.21 -21.92 -11.18
C ARG A 203 3.64 -21.17 -12.38
N ALA A 204 2.47 -21.57 -12.88
CA ALA A 204 1.91 -21.00 -14.10
C ALA A 204 1.51 -19.54 -13.89
N VAL A 205 0.80 -19.25 -12.79
CA VAL A 205 0.42 -17.90 -12.39
C VAL A 205 1.65 -17.03 -12.12
N PHE A 206 2.69 -17.58 -11.50
CA PHE A 206 3.95 -16.89 -11.29
C PHE A 206 4.63 -16.50 -12.61
N GLU A 207 4.81 -17.48 -13.51
CA GLU A 207 5.46 -17.25 -14.80
C GLU A 207 4.66 -16.26 -15.67
N GLU A 208 3.34 -16.35 -15.65
CA GLU A 208 2.46 -15.41 -16.35
C GLU A 208 2.51 -14.00 -15.75
N ALA A 209 2.36 -13.86 -14.43
CA ALA A 209 2.27 -12.57 -13.75
C ALA A 209 3.54 -11.73 -13.91
N PHE A 210 4.71 -12.38 -13.95
CA PHE A 210 5.99 -11.70 -14.14
C PHE A 210 6.50 -11.79 -15.59
N GLN A 211 5.76 -12.41 -16.51
CA GLN A 211 6.17 -12.65 -17.90
C GLN A 211 7.56 -13.31 -18.00
N LEU A 212 7.73 -14.37 -17.22
CA LEU A 212 8.95 -15.16 -17.14
C LEU A 212 8.86 -16.38 -18.05
N ALA A 213 9.95 -16.65 -18.77
CA ALA A 213 10.16 -17.86 -19.53
C ALA A 213 11.28 -18.68 -18.91
N TRP A 214 11.02 -19.96 -18.69
CA TRP A 214 12.02 -20.94 -18.27
C TRP A 214 12.64 -21.63 -19.49
N THR A 215 13.96 -21.67 -19.56
CA THR A 215 14.71 -22.43 -20.58
C THR A 215 15.44 -23.58 -19.91
N ASP A 216 15.21 -24.80 -20.36
CA ASP A 216 15.94 -25.98 -19.86
C ASP A 216 17.41 -25.98 -20.32
N ALA A 217 18.26 -26.66 -19.55
CA ALA A 217 19.68 -26.84 -19.86
C ALA A 217 19.94 -27.90 -20.94
#